data_AF-A0A918CNK5-F1
#
_entry.id   AF-A0A918CNK5-F1
#
_cell.length_a   1.000
_cell.length_b   1.000
_cell.length_c   1.000
_cell.angle_alpha   90.00
_cell.angle_beta   90.00
_cell.angle_gamma   90.00
#
_symmetry.space_group_name_H-M   'P 1'
#
loop_
_entity.id
_entity.type
_entity.pdbx_description
1 polymer ?
#
loop_
_entity_poly.entity_id
_entity_poly.type
_entity_poly.pdbx_seq_one_letter_code
_entity_poly.pdbx_strand_id
1 'polypeptide(L)'
;MDMTAFEHPSLSHPANLQAFETCITAALQLLAAMKYAPMFSQARPSPELLLEYVEALERQAREIALLDGNAGVDILALGQDWYTRLRGSGLSALMAGFEGVHAAAYLGLAGGTTSAMMLAATACAVHSVADEQGRLLN
;
A
#
# COMPACT_ATOMS: atom_id res chain seq x y z
N MET A 1 -31.27 8.15 27.01
CA MET A 1 -29.81 8.18 26.78
C MET A 1 -29.63 7.52 25.44
N ASP A 2 -29.69 8.30 24.37
CA ASP A 2 -29.63 7.80 23.00
C ASP A 2 -28.23 7.24 22.74
N MET A 3 -28.18 5.93 22.56
CA MET A 3 -27.00 5.22 22.11
C MET A 3 -26.94 5.40 20.59
N THR A 4 -26.32 6.48 20.14
CA THR A 4 -25.96 6.64 18.73
C THR A 4 -24.94 5.56 18.40
N ALA A 5 -25.42 4.41 17.94
CA ALA A 5 -24.57 3.45 17.25
C ALA A 5 -23.99 4.19 16.05
N PHE A 6 -22.70 4.49 16.09
CA PHE A 6 -21.97 4.94 14.91
C PHE A 6 -22.04 3.77 13.92
N GLU A 7 -22.92 3.87 12.93
CA GLU A 7 -22.88 2.99 11.77
C GLU A 7 -21.53 3.22 11.09
N HIS A 8 -20.61 2.29 11.28
CA HIS A 8 -19.38 2.28 10.50
C HIS A 8 -19.80 2.13 9.02
N PRO A 9 -19.39 3.05 8.13
CA PRO A 9 -19.74 2.95 6.73
C PRO A 9 -19.19 1.61 6.20
N SER A 10 -20.05 0.83 5.54
CA SER A 10 -19.67 -0.48 5.02
C SER A 10 -18.61 -0.37 3.93
N LEU A 11 -17.92 -1.47 3.63
CA LEU A 11 -17.01 -1.57 2.47
C LEU A 11 -17.69 -1.12 1.16
N SER A 12 -19.01 -1.31 1.04
CA SER A 12 -19.79 -0.94 -0.14
C SER A 12 -20.13 0.55 -0.22
N HIS A 13 -19.72 1.37 0.76
CA HIS A 13 -19.99 2.80 0.72
C HIS A 13 -19.18 3.48 -0.41
N PRO A 14 -19.80 4.27 -1.31
CA PRO A 14 -19.12 4.84 -2.48
C PRO A 14 -17.85 5.64 -2.15
N ALA A 15 -17.83 6.34 -1.02
CA ALA A 15 -16.65 7.09 -0.58
C ALA A 15 -15.46 6.19 -0.26
N ASN A 16 -15.69 5.01 0.33
CA ASN A 16 -14.63 4.05 0.65
C ASN A 16 -14.05 3.44 -0.64
N LEU A 17 -14.91 3.13 -1.61
CA LEU A 17 -14.50 2.66 -2.93
C LEU A 17 -13.64 3.71 -3.65
N GLN A 18 -14.08 4.97 -3.67
CA GLN A 18 -13.33 6.06 -4.28
C GLN A 18 -11.96 6.26 -3.62
N ALA A 19 -11.90 6.21 -2.28
CA ALA A 19 -10.64 6.32 -1.54
C ALA A 19 -9.68 5.16 -1.89
N PHE A 20 -10.20 3.93 -1.96
CA PHE A 20 -9.43 2.77 -2.37
C PHE A 20 -8.88 2.90 -3.80
N GLU A 21 -9.72 3.26 -4.78
CA GLU A 21 -9.29 3.43 -6.18
C GLU A 21 -8.27 4.55 -6.34
N THR A 22 -8.44 5.64 -5.59
CA THR A 22 -7.48 6.75 -5.55
C THR A 22 -6.14 6.28 -4.99
N CYS A 23 -6.14 5.51 -3.90
CA CYS A 23 -4.94 4.94 -3.31
C CYS A 23 -4.21 4.02 -4.31
N ILE A 24 -4.92 3.07 -4.95
CA ILE A 24 -4.35 2.17 -5.96
C ILE A 24 -3.72 2.96 -7.11
N THR A 25 -4.43 3.98 -7.62
CA THR A 25 -3.94 4.82 -8.72
C THR A 25 -2.66 5.55 -8.34
N ALA A 26 -2.65 6.20 -7.18
CA ALA A 26 -1.49 6.92 -6.69
C ALA A 26 -0.29 5.96 -6.46
N ALA A 27 -0.54 4.73 -6.01
CA ALA A 27 0.52 3.77 -5.71
C ALA A 27 1.17 3.27 -7.00
N LEU A 28 0.35 2.97 -8.01
CA LEU A 28 0.81 2.64 -9.36
C LEU A 28 1.61 3.80 -9.98
N GLN A 29 1.15 5.04 -9.82
CA GLN A 29 1.86 6.22 -10.32
C GLN A 29 3.23 6.38 -9.66
N LEU A 30 3.31 6.22 -8.33
CA LEU A 30 4.58 6.31 -7.62
C LEU A 30 5.56 5.21 -8.04
N LEU A 31 5.09 3.95 -8.09
CA LEU A 31 5.90 2.81 -8.52
C LEU A 31 6.36 2.99 -9.97
N ALA A 32 5.49 3.50 -10.85
CA ALA A 32 5.84 3.84 -12.23
C ALA A 32 6.89 4.97 -12.28
N ALA A 33 6.75 6.02 -11.48
CA ALA A 33 7.73 7.10 -11.41
C ALA A 33 9.11 6.55 -10.98
N MET A 34 9.17 5.69 -9.96
CA MET A 34 10.43 5.05 -9.55
C MET A 34 11.05 4.18 -10.65
N LYS A 35 10.22 3.41 -11.38
CA LYS A 35 10.66 2.50 -12.43
C LYS A 35 11.14 3.22 -13.68
N TYR A 36 10.39 4.22 -14.13
CA TYR A 36 10.52 4.79 -15.47
C TYR A 36 11.14 6.19 -15.49
N ALA A 37 11.19 6.94 -14.39
CA ALA A 37 11.81 8.27 -14.37
C ALA A 37 13.23 8.30 -14.97
N PRO A 38 14.13 7.32 -14.70
CA PRO A 38 15.45 7.28 -15.32
C PRO A 38 15.44 7.14 -16.84
N MET A 39 14.44 6.44 -17.40
CA MET A 39 14.31 6.23 -18.84
C MET A 39 13.88 7.52 -19.56
N PHE A 40 13.25 8.45 -18.84
CA PHE A 40 12.76 9.72 -19.35
C PHE A 40 13.56 10.93 -18.86
N SER A 41 14.75 10.72 -18.30
CA SER A 41 15.60 11.77 -17.70
C SER A 41 14.87 12.62 -16.64
N GLN A 42 13.87 12.05 -15.97
CA GLN A 42 13.14 12.69 -14.89
C GLN A 42 13.80 12.39 -13.54
N ALA A 43 13.65 13.30 -12.58
CA ALA A 43 14.07 13.07 -11.21
C ALA A 43 13.24 11.92 -10.61
N ARG A 44 13.90 10.99 -9.92
CA ARG A 44 13.20 10.01 -9.09
C ARG A 44 12.56 10.72 -7.89
N PRO A 45 11.44 10.21 -7.36
CA PRO A 45 10.91 10.64 -6.07
C PRO A 45 12.00 10.58 -5.00
N SER A 46 12.08 11.59 -4.13
CA SER A 46 13.06 11.60 -3.04
C SER A 46 12.70 10.58 -1.96
N PRO A 47 13.67 10.10 -1.15
CA PRO A 47 13.38 9.18 -0.05
C PRO A 47 12.31 9.70 0.92
N GLU A 48 12.30 11.00 1.20
CA GLU A 48 11.32 11.63 2.10
C GLU A 48 9.90 11.51 1.55
N LEU A 49 9.71 11.80 0.25
CA LEU A 49 8.43 11.66 -0.41
C LEU A 49 7.96 10.19 -0.44
N LEU A 50 8.88 9.24 -0.58
CA LEU A 50 8.56 7.82 -0.53
C LEU A 50 8.06 7.41 0.86
N LEU A 51 8.69 7.91 1.93
CA LEU A 51 8.28 7.60 3.31
C LEU A 51 6.93 8.23 3.68
N GLU A 52 6.66 9.46 3.25
CA GLU A 52 5.31 10.06 3.40
C GLU A 52 4.24 9.18 2.73
N TYR A 53 4.59 8.60 1.58
CA TYR A 53 3.69 7.71 0.85
C TYR A 53 3.49 6.36 1.54
N VAL A 54 4.54 5.82 2.18
CA VAL A 54 4.45 4.60 3.01
C VAL A 54 3.41 4.81 4.12
N GLU A 55 3.49 5.92 4.85
CA GLU A 55 2.51 6.22 5.92
C GLU A 55 1.07 6.28 5.40
N ALA A 56 0.88 6.85 4.20
CA ALA A 56 -0.43 6.90 3.56
C ALA A 56 -0.96 5.50 3.18
N LEU A 57 -0.12 4.65 2.60
CA LEU A 57 -0.47 3.27 2.27
C LEU A 57 -0.80 2.44 3.50
N GLU A 58 0.01 2.53 4.55
CA GLU A 58 -0.22 1.81 5.79
C GLU A 58 -1.51 2.24 6.47
N ARG A 59 -1.80 3.55 6.49
CA ARG A 59 -3.07 4.06 7.00
C ARG A 59 -4.25 3.50 6.21
N GLN A 60 -4.18 3.54 4.87
CA GLN A 60 -5.25 3.00 4.04
C GLN A 60 -5.45 1.49 4.25
N ALA A 61 -4.36 0.72 4.41
CA ALA A 61 -4.44 -0.71 4.70
C ALA A 61 -5.17 -0.97 6.04
N ARG A 62 -4.80 -0.25 7.10
CA ARG A 62 -5.49 -0.36 8.40
C ARG A 62 -6.97 0.02 8.31
N GLU A 63 -7.29 1.07 7.57
CA GLU A 63 -8.69 1.49 7.34
C GLU A 63 -9.50 0.42 6.61
N ILE A 64 -8.96 -0.21 5.57
CA ILE A 64 -9.65 -1.29 4.85
C ILE A 64 -9.89 -2.49 5.77
N ALA A 65 -8.89 -2.89 6.57
CA ALA A 65 -9.05 -3.98 7.53
C ALA A 65 -10.12 -3.66 8.59
N LEU A 66 -10.19 -2.40 9.05
CA LEU A 66 -11.23 -1.93 9.96
C LEU A 66 -12.62 -2.00 9.31
N LEU A 67 -12.77 -1.54 8.07
CA LEU A 67 -14.02 -1.58 7.31
C LEU A 67 -14.50 -3.01 7.04
N ASP A 68 -13.57 -3.95 6.91
CA ASP A 68 -13.82 -5.39 6.77
C ASP A 68 -14.12 -6.10 8.11
N GLY A 69 -14.18 -5.36 9.23
CA GLY A 69 -14.49 -5.89 10.56
C GLY A 69 -13.31 -6.56 11.27
N ASN A 70 -12.09 -6.43 10.74
CA ASN A 70 -10.88 -7.08 11.22
C ASN A 70 -9.95 -6.13 12.01
N ALA A 71 -10.51 -5.31 12.90
CA ALA A 71 -9.79 -4.29 13.66
C ALA A 71 -8.64 -4.81 14.54
N GLY A 72 -8.65 -6.10 14.91
CA GLY A 72 -7.61 -6.73 15.73
C GLY A 72 -6.48 -7.40 14.93
N VAL A 73 -6.56 -7.38 13.59
CA VAL A 73 -5.53 -7.99 12.74
C VAL A 73 -4.37 -7.02 12.56
N ASP A 74 -3.15 -7.48 12.85
CA ASP A 74 -1.94 -6.73 12.54
C ASP A 74 -1.64 -6.81 11.04
N ILE A 75 -2.30 -5.92 10.28
CA ILE A 75 -2.23 -5.93 8.83
C ILE A 75 -0.84 -5.59 8.30
N LEU A 76 -0.05 -4.85 9.08
CA LEU A 76 1.31 -4.49 8.70
C LEU A 76 2.26 -5.65 8.89
N ALA A 77 2.15 -6.40 9.98
CA ALA A 77 2.91 -7.63 10.14
C ALA A 77 2.60 -8.63 9.01
N LEU A 78 1.32 -8.79 8.65
CA LEU A 78 0.92 -9.62 7.51
C LEU A 78 1.49 -9.12 6.17
N GLY A 79 1.46 -7.79 5.95
CA GLY A 79 2.07 -7.16 4.79
C GLY A 79 3.58 -7.40 4.72
N GLN A 80 4.29 -7.27 5.84
CA GLN A 80 5.72 -7.53 5.95
C GLN A 80 6.07 -8.99 5.67
N ASP A 81 5.28 -9.93 6.20
CA ASP A 81 5.44 -11.36 5.94
C ASP A 81 5.26 -11.67 4.45
N TRP A 82 4.23 -11.09 3.83
CA TRP A 82 3.99 -11.25 2.40
C TRP A 82 5.09 -10.64 1.55
N TYR A 83 5.52 -9.41 1.87
CA TYR A 83 6.65 -8.76 1.22
C TYR A 83 7.92 -9.61 1.32
N THR A 84 8.20 -10.18 2.50
CA THR A 84 9.35 -11.07 2.71
C THR A 84 9.30 -12.30 1.82
N ARG A 85 8.11 -12.91 1.62
CA ARG A 85 7.94 -14.04 0.69
C ARG A 85 8.19 -13.62 -0.77
N LEU A 86 7.67 -12.46 -1.19
CA LEU A 86 7.91 -11.91 -2.53
C LEU A 86 9.41 -11.61 -2.76
N ARG A 87 10.11 -11.11 -1.75
CA ARG A 87 11.57 -10.91 -1.84
C ARG A 87 12.32 -12.23 -1.88
N GLY A 88 11.87 -13.23 -1.11
CA GLY A 88 12.41 -14.58 -1.10
C GLY A 88 12.25 -15.33 -2.44
N SER A 89 11.29 -14.95 -3.28
CA SER A 89 11.15 -15.49 -4.65
C SER A 89 12.08 -14.83 -5.68
N GLY A 90 12.90 -13.85 -5.25
CA GLY A 90 13.88 -13.18 -6.09
C GLY A 90 13.39 -11.87 -6.73
N LEU A 91 12.19 -11.40 -6.40
CA LEU A 91 11.72 -10.09 -6.89
C LEU A 91 12.53 -8.95 -6.27
N SER A 92 12.82 -7.92 -7.07
CA SER A 92 13.33 -6.65 -6.55
C SER A 92 12.27 -5.99 -5.64
N ALA A 93 12.68 -5.09 -4.74
CA ALA A 93 11.73 -4.39 -3.88
C ALA A 93 10.67 -3.65 -4.70
N LEU A 94 11.09 -2.93 -5.74
CA LEU A 94 10.18 -2.26 -6.66
C LEU A 94 9.19 -3.23 -7.34
N MET A 95 9.64 -4.39 -7.81
CA MET A 95 8.75 -5.38 -8.42
C MET A 95 7.79 -6.02 -7.42
N ALA A 96 8.24 -6.29 -6.18
CA ALA A 96 7.35 -6.74 -5.11
C ALA A 96 6.26 -5.71 -4.79
N GLY A 97 6.58 -4.41 -4.86
CA GLY A 97 5.61 -3.33 -4.75
C GLY A 97 4.57 -3.35 -5.88
N PHE A 98 5.01 -3.55 -7.13
CA PHE A 98 4.09 -3.73 -8.27
C PHE A 98 3.16 -4.93 -8.10
N GLU A 99 3.69 -6.09 -7.69
CA GLU A 99 2.88 -7.28 -7.44
C GLU A 99 1.84 -7.04 -6.34
N GLY A 100 2.24 -6.41 -5.24
CA GLY A 100 1.35 -6.05 -4.14
C GLY A 100 0.20 -5.14 -4.61
N VAL A 101 0.50 -4.02 -5.27
CA VAL A 101 -0.56 -3.09 -5.69
C VAL A 101 -1.47 -3.69 -6.76
N HIS A 102 -0.94 -4.50 -7.68
CA HIS A 102 -1.76 -5.17 -8.70
C HIS A 102 -2.65 -6.25 -8.09
N ALA A 103 -2.15 -7.01 -7.12
CA ALA A 103 -2.96 -7.96 -6.37
C ALA A 103 -4.08 -7.24 -5.60
N ALA A 104 -3.77 -6.13 -4.92
CA ALA A 104 -4.79 -5.31 -4.25
C ALA A 104 -5.85 -4.80 -5.25
N ALA A 105 -5.42 -4.26 -6.41
CA ALA A 105 -6.32 -3.77 -7.45
C ALA A 105 -7.22 -4.88 -8.02
N TYR A 106 -6.67 -6.09 -8.23
CA TYR A 106 -7.42 -7.25 -8.70
C TYR A 106 -8.49 -7.71 -7.70
N LEU A 107 -8.11 -7.77 -6.42
CA LEU A 107 -9.04 -8.14 -5.34
C LEU A 107 -10.11 -7.07 -5.09
N GLY A 108 -9.77 -5.81 -5.35
CA GLY A 108 -10.63 -4.66 -5.10
C GLY A 108 -10.88 -4.42 -3.61
N LEU A 109 -11.71 -3.43 -3.28
CA LEU A 109 -12.09 -3.16 -1.89
C LEU A 109 -12.86 -4.34 -1.26
N ALA A 110 -13.62 -5.08 -2.06
CA ALA A 110 -14.36 -6.26 -1.63
C ALA A 110 -13.45 -7.43 -1.17
N GLY A 111 -12.17 -7.43 -1.56
CA GLY A 111 -11.17 -8.36 -1.02
C GLY A 111 -10.78 -8.09 0.44
N GLY A 112 -11.27 -6.99 1.02
CA GLY A 112 -11.20 -6.69 2.45
C GLY A 112 -9.78 -6.76 2.99
N THR A 113 -9.60 -7.53 4.07
CA THR A 113 -8.31 -7.73 4.74
C THR A 113 -7.22 -8.25 3.79
N THR A 114 -7.54 -9.03 2.77
CA THR A 114 -6.52 -9.51 1.82
C THR A 114 -5.99 -8.36 0.96
N SER A 115 -6.86 -7.47 0.48
CA SER A 115 -6.46 -6.26 -0.24
C SER A 115 -5.64 -5.32 0.63
N ALA A 116 -6.03 -5.18 1.90
CA ALA A 116 -5.27 -4.42 2.89
C ALA A 116 -3.86 -4.98 3.12
N MET A 117 -3.72 -6.31 3.22
CA MET A 117 -2.43 -6.98 3.35
C MET A 117 -1.53 -6.72 2.13
N MET A 118 -2.09 -6.75 0.93
CA MET A 118 -1.36 -6.46 -0.31
C MET A 118 -0.90 -5.00 -0.38
N LEU A 119 -1.71 -4.05 0.08
CA LEU A 119 -1.31 -2.64 0.21
C LEU A 119 -0.22 -2.45 1.26
N ALA A 120 -0.32 -3.12 2.41
CA ALA A 120 0.72 -3.10 3.44
C ALA A 120 2.04 -3.67 2.91
N ALA A 121 2.01 -4.77 2.17
CA ALA A 121 3.19 -5.33 1.51
C ALA A 121 3.79 -4.35 0.47
N THR A 122 2.95 -3.59 -0.22
CA THR A 122 3.38 -2.53 -1.13
C THR A 122 4.11 -1.42 -0.37
N ALA A 123 3.61 -1.03 0.80
CA ALA A 123 4.25 -0.04 1.67
C ALA A 123 5.65 -0.52 2.13
N CYS A 124 5.79 -1.77 2.57
CA CYS A 124 7.09 -2.38 2.91
C CYS A 124 8.08 -2.31 1.74
N ALA A 125 7.59 -2.52 0.53
CA ALA A 125 8.39 -2.47 -0.68
C ALA A 125 8.88 -1.06 -1.00
N VAL A 126 8.00 -0.05 -0.88
CA VAL A 126 8.33 1.37 -1.07
C VAL A 126 9.32 1.84 -0.01
N HIS A 127 9.13 1.46 1.26
CA HIS A 127 10.06 1.76 2.35
C HIS A 127 11.46 1.20 2.05
N SER A 128 11.54 -0.05 1.61
CA SER A 128 12.82 -0.69 1.26
C SER A 128 13.52 0.04 0.10
N VAL A 129 12.76 0.53 -0.88
CA VAL A 129 13.32 1.35 -1.97
C VAL A 129 13.83 2.69 -1.44
N ALA A 130 13.11 3.33 -0.51
CA ALA A 130 13.53 4.59 0.11
C ALA A 130 14.84 4.41 0.89
N ASP A 131 14.96 3.33 1.67
CA ASP A 131 16.18 2.99 2.42
C ASP A 131 17.37 2.73 1.48
N GLU A 132 17.16 1.97 0.40
CA GLU A 132 18.18 1.71 -0.62
C GLU A 132 18.66 3.02 -1.27
N GLN A 133 17.75 3.97 -1.56
CA GLN A 133 18.11 5.28 -2.10
C GLN A 133 18.85 6.15 -1.09
N GLY A 134 18.38 6.23 0.16
CA GLY A 134 19.02 7.00 1.22
C GLY A 134 20.46 6.52 1.51
N ARG A 135 20.71 5.20 1.42
CA ARG A 135 22.06 4.64 1.55
C ARG A 135 22.99 4.97 0.38
N LEU A 136 22.46 5.24 -0.80
CA LEU A 136 23.26 5.60 -1.99
C LEU A 136 23.60 7.10 -2.03
N LEU A 137 22.87 7.92 -1.27
CA LEU A 137 23.06 9.38 -1.19
C LEU A 137 24.00 9.81 -0.05
N ASN A 138 24.30 8.92 0.90
CA ASN A 138 25.24 9.12 2.01
C ASN A 138 26.58 8.43 1.74
#